data_AF-A0A7C4LW74-F1
#
_entry.id   AF-A0A7C4LW74-F1
#
_cell.length_a   1.000
_cell.length_b   1.000
_cell.length_c   1.000
_cell.angle_alpha   90.00
_cell.angle_beta   90.00
_cell.angle_gamma   90.00
#
_symmetry.space_group_name_H-M   'P 1'
#
loop_
_entity.id
_entity.type
_entity.pdbx_description
1 polymer ?
#
loop_
_entity_poly.entity_id
_entity_poly.type
_entity_poly.pdbx_seq_one_letter_code
_entity_poly.pdbx_strand_id
1 'polypeptide(L)'
;MRKLSEMGLASINGLIGEALDSAGAHVRRVKNIVVAGNTVMTHLPLQIEPRHIRRTPYIPTVAEFPILEAGTIGLKAHPAAAVFVMPGPASYVGGDIVAGVLLSGLHREAPLTLFLDVGTNGEIVLGNHEWMLTAACSAGPAFEGGGIRWGMRAEAGAVENT
;
A
#
# COMPACT_ATOMS: atom_id res chain seq x y z
N MET A 1 11.77 14.68 -1.94
CA MET A 1 11.42 13.88 -0.75
C MET A 1 10.41 14.58 0.13
N ARG A 2 10.75 15.68 0.81
CA ARG A 2 9.82 16.36 1.74
C ARG A 2 8.44 16.68 1.14
N LYS A 3 8.40 17.30 -0.05
CA LYS A 3 7.15 17.58 -0.77
C LYS A 3 6.28 16.34 -1.04
N LEU A 4 6.89 15.22 -1.41
CA LEU A 4 6.15 13.96 -1.69
C LEU A 4 5.62 13.34 -0.40
N SER A 5 6.42 13.37 0.68
CA SER A 5 5.99 12.96 2.02
C SER A 5 4.80 13.79 2.50
N GLU A 6 4.90 15.12 2.42
CA GLU A 6 3.84 16.06 2.79
C GLU A 6 2.56 15.81 1.99
N MET A 7 2.67 15.61 0.67
CA MET A 7 1.51 15.31 -0.19
C MET A 7 0.88 13.95 0.15
N GLY A 8 1.67 12.90 0.34
CA GLY A 8 1.16 11.58 0.70
C GLY A 8 0.45 11.59 2.06
N LEU A 9 1.06 12.20 3.07
CA LEU A 9 0.45 12.37 4.39
C LEU A 9 -0.82 13.23 4.32
N ALA A 10 -0.83 14.29 3.50
CA ALA A 10 -2.02 15.12 3.32
C ALA A 10 -3.18 14.33 2.72
N SER A 11 -2.94 13.51 1.69
CA SER A 11 -3.95 12.63 1.10
C SER A 11 -4.49 11.62 2.12
N ILE A 12 -3.61 10.92 2.85
CA ILE A 12 -4.01 9.95 3.88
C ILE A 12 -4.84 10.64 4.98
N ASN A 13 -4.38 11.80 5.45
CA ASN A 13 -5.07 12.56 6.50
C ASN A 13 -6.41 13.13 6.05
N GLY A 14 -6.55 13.47 4.76
CA GLY A 14 -7.84 13.85 4.16
C GLY A 14 -8.83 12.69 4.22
N LEU A 15 -8.43 11.52 3.74
CA LEU A 15 -9.25 10.31 3.73
C LEU A 15 -9.63 9.85 5.16
N ILE A 16 -8.71 9.96 6.13
CA ILE A 16 -9.04 9.68 7.54
C ILE A 16 -10.14 10.63 8.03
N GLY A 17 -10.06 11.91 7.70
CA GLY A 17 -11.08 12.89 8.04
C GLY A 17 -12.44 12.55 7.44
N GLU A 18 -12.50 12.31 6.14
CA GLU A 18 -13.72 11.95 5.41
C GLU A 18 -14.38 10.68 5.97
N ALA A 19 -13.59 9.65 6.27
CA ALA A 19 -14.08 8.40 6.85
C ALA A 19 -14.64 8.60 8.27
N LEU A 20 -13.97 9.42 9.09
CA LEU A 20 -14.40 9.71 10.45
C LEU A 20 -15.66 10.59 10.50
N ASP A 21 -15.74 11.60 9.63
CA ASP A 21 -16.92 12.45 9.49
C ASP A 21 -18.13 11.62 9.07
N SER A 22 -17.95 10.71 8.10
CA SER A 22 -19.00 9.78 7.67
C SER A 22 -19.45 8.83 8.79
N ALA A 23 -18.56 8.49 9.71
CA ALA A 23 -18.84 7.64 10.87
C ALA A 23 -19.31 8.42 12.12
N GLY A 24 -19.36 9.76 12.08
CA GLY A 24 -19.63 10.60 13.25
C GLY A 24 -18.63 10.38 14.40
N ALA A 25 -17.39 10.01 14.08
CA ALA A 25 -16.37 9.60 15.04
C ALA A 25 -15.26 10.65 15.18
N HIS A 26 -14.77 10.84 16.40
CA HIS A 26 -13.65 11.75 16.64
C HIS A 26 -12.30 11.06 16.37
N VAL A 27 -11.36 11.78 15.76
CA VAL A 27 -10.00 11.32 15.41
C VAL A 27 -9.23 10.63 16.56
N ARG A 28 -9.46 11.06 17.80
CA ARG A 28 -8.87 10.45 19.01
C ARG A 28 -9.35 9.03 19.32
N ARG A 29 -10.39 8.54 18.65
CA ARG A 29 -10.89 7.16 18.75
C ARG A 29 -10.05 6.19 17.90
N VAL A 30 -9.32 6.67 16.91
CA VAL A 30 -8.40 5.84 16.12
C VAL A 30 -7.17 5.54 16.96
N LYS A 31 -7.05 4.30 17.45
CA LYS A 31 -5.93 3.84 18.30
C LYS A 31 -4.92 2.96 17.58
N ASN A 32 -5.31 2.36 16.46
CA ASN A 32 -4.46 1.52 15.65
C ASN A 32 -4.67 1.87 14.17
N ILE A 33 -3.58 1.90 13.41
CA ILE A 33 -3.56 2.12 11.96
C ILE A 33 -2.67 1.05 11.36
N VAL A 34 -3.13 0.42 10.29
CA VAL A 34 -2.30 -0.47 9.46
C VAL A 34 -2.09 0.22 8.12
N VAL A 35 -0.84 0.30 7.68
CA VAL A 35 -0.45 0.88 6.39
C VAL A 35 0.10 -0.23 5.50
N ALA A 36 -0.58 -0.49 4.40
CA ALA A 36 -0.13 -1.41 3.36
C ALA A 36 0.05 -0.64 2.05
N GLY A 37 1.14 -0.91 1.35
CA GLY A 37 1.49 -0.24 0.10
C GLY A 37 2.81 -0.76 -0.43
N ASN A 38 3.08 -0.52 -1.72
CA ASN A 38 4.35 -0.88 -2.29
C ASN A 38 5.50 -0.17 -1.57
N THR A 39 6.71 -0.70 -1.74
CA THR A 39 7.89 -0.27 -0.97
C THR A 39 8.19 1.22 -1.11
N VAL A 40 7.95 1.82 -2.27
CA VAL A 40 8.12 3.28 -2.45
C VAL A 40 7.04 4.05 -1.68
N MET A 41 5.79 3.60 -1.75
CA MET A 41 4.65 4.25 -1.08
C MET A 41 4.70 4.15 0.44
N THR A 42 5.42 3.18 1.03
CA THR A 42 5.69 3.15 2.47
C THR A 42 6.87 4.04 2.87
N HIS A 43 7.90 4.12 2.04
CA HIS A 43 9.10 4.94 2.33
C HIS A 43 8.82 6.46 2.25
N LEU A 44 8.01 6.90 1.29
CA LEU A 44 7.77 8.33 1.05
C LEU A 44 7.11 9.04 2.25
N PRO A 45 5.98 8.57 2.82
CA PRO A 45 5.36 9.23 3.97
C PRO A 45 6.27 9.23 5.20
N LEU A 46 7.02 8.14 5.41
CA LEU A 46 7.96 7.97 6.54
C LEU A 46 9.29 8.73 6.38
N GLN A 47 9.46 9.46 5.27
CA GLN A 47 10.70 10.17 4.94
C GLN A 47 11.94 9.29 4.87
N ILE A 48 11.76 8.00 4.60
CA ILE A 48 12.84 7.05 4.39
C ILE A 48 13.32 7.21 2.94
N GLU A 49 14.63 7.23 2.74
CA GLU A 49 15.25 7.45 1.45
C GLU A 49 14.98 6.29 0.46
N PRO A 50 14.30 6.50 -0.69
CA PRO A 50 14.01 5.45 -1.66
C PRO A 50 15.06 5.35 -2.80
N ARG A 51 16.13 6.17 -2.80
CA ARG A 51 17.12 6.25 -3.88
C ARG A 51 17.64 4.90 -4.39
N HIS A 52 17.85 3.92 -3.50
CA HIS A 52 18.44 2.62 -3.84
C HIS A 52 17.43 1.59 -4.36
N ILE A 53 16.13 1.81 -4.18
CA ILE A 53 15.07 0.90 -4.65
C ILE A 53 15.18 0.66 -6.17
N ARG A 54 15.51 1.71 -6.93
CA ARG A 54 15.61 1.66 -8.40
C ARG A 54 17.03 1.47 -8.94
N ARG A 55 18.03 1.29 -8.07
CA ARG A 55 19.44 1.15 -8.46
C ARG A 55 19.92 -0.24 -8.14
N THR A 56 20.56 -0.91 -9.09
CA THR A 56 21.21 -2.20 -8.87
C THR A 56 22.04 -2.17 -7.58
N PRO A 57 21.88 -3.14 -6.67
CA PRO A 57 21.14 -4.41 -6.80
C PRO A 57 19.65 -4.38 -6.35
N TYR A 58 18.99 -3.22 -6.40
CA TYR A 58 17.56 -3.00 -6.13
C TYR A 58 17.16 -3.34 -4.69
N ILE A 59 17.93 -2.86 -3.72
CA ILE A 59 17.73 -3.14 -2.30
C ILE A 59 16.94 -1.98 -1.65
N PRO A 60 15.83 -2.28 -0.93
CA PRO A 60 15.11 -1.26 -0.18
C PRO A 60 15.92 -0.83 1.05
N THR A 61 15.71 0.42 1.49
CA THR A 61 16.42 0.94 2.67
C THR A 61 15.99 0.22 3.94
N VAL A 62 14.70 -0.12 4.03
CA VAL A 62 14.10 -0.89 5.13
C VAL A 62 13.04 -1.82 4.55
N ALA A 63 12.94 -3.05 5.05
CA ALA A 63 11.90 -4.02 4.67
C ALA A 63 10.92 -4.31 5.83
N GLU A 64 11.34 -4.07 7.07
CA GLU A 64 10.58 -4.29 8.30
C GLU A 64 10.59 -3.02 9.15
N PHE A 65 9.44 -2.67 9.73
CA PHE A 65 9.25 -1.42 10.43
C PHE A 65 8.95 -1.69 11.90
N PRO A 66 9.52 -0.91 12.85
CA PRO A 66 9.03 -0.93 14.21
C PRO A 66 7.58 -0.41 14.25
N ILE A 67 6.87 -0.69 15.34
CA ILE A 67 5.58 -0.02 15.59
C ILE A 67 5.85 1.47 15.80
N LEU A 68 5.21 2.31 14.99
CA LEU A 68 5.36 3.75 15.04
C LEU A 68 4.19 4.39 15.79
N GLU A 69 4.38 5.62 16.26
CA GLU A 69 3.29 6.43 16.78
C GLU A 69 2.76 7.38 15.71
N ALA A 70 1.44 7.47 15.57
CA ALA A 70 0.79 8.32 14.58
C ALA A 70 1.20 9.79 14.69
N GLY A 71 1.36 10.29 15.92
CA GLY A 71 1.82 11.65 16.19
C GLY A 71 3.25 11.92 15.68
N THR A 72 4.13 10.93 15.74
CA THR A 72 5.53 11.05 15.31
C THR A 72 5.66 11.12 13.79
N ILE A 73 4.78 10.43 13.06
CA ILE A 73 4.83 10.38 11.58
C ILE A 73 3.86 11.35 10.90
N GLY A 74 3.09 12.13 11.67
CA GLY A 74 2.19 13.16 11.16
C GLY A 74 0.83 12.63 10.64
N LEU A 75 0.39 11.46 11.10
CA LEU A 75 -0.97 10.98 10.84
C LEU A 75 -1.97 11.61 11.81
N LYS A 76 -3.10 12.09 11.27
CA LYS A 76 -4.21 12.65 12.04
C LYS A 76 -5.03 11.53 12.66
N ALA A 77 -4.59 11.07 13.83
CA ALA A 77 -5.25 10.07 14.67
C ALA A 77 -5.08 10.45 16.15
N HIS A 78 -5.35 9.52 17.07
CA HIS A 78 -4.82 9.70 18.41
C HIS A 78 -3.28 9.78 18.35
N PRO A 79 -2.61 10.73 19.04
CA PRO A 79 -1.15 10.88 18.92
C PRO A 79 -0.36 9.60 19.24
N ALA A 80 -0.79 8.88 20.29
CA ALA A 80 -0.23 7.59 20.69
C ALA A 80 -0.87 6.38 19.96
N ALA A 81 -1.54 6.59 18.83
CA ALA A 81 -2.05 5.46 18.05
C ALA A 81 -0.88 4.66 17.46
N ALA A 82 -0.95 3.34 17.58
CA ALA A 82 0.05 2.45 17.00
C ALA A 82 -0.15 2.38 15.48
N VAL A 83 0.93 2.58 14.74
CA VAL A 83 0.97 2.48 13.29
C VAL A 83 1.82 1.27 12.92
N PHE A 84 1.16 0.28 12.33
CA PHE A 84 1.78 -0.94 11.81
C PHE A 84 1.98 -0.76 10.32
N VAL A 85 3.22 -0.88 9.84
CA VAL A 85 3.52 -0.83 8.42
C VAL A 85 3.77 -2.26 7.94
N MET A 86 3.01 -2.69 6.94
CA MET A 86 3.15 -4.03 6.40
C MET A 86 4.54 -4.22 5.80
N PRO A 87 5.26 -5.30 6.16
CA PRO A 87 6.60 -5.56 5.63
C PRO A 87 6.51 -5.93 4.14
N GLY A 88 7.57 -5.67 3.39
CA GLY A 88 7.66 -5.97 1.96
C GLY A 88 8.95 -6.73 1.62
N PRO A 89 8.90 -7.86 0.89
CA PRO A 89 10.07 -8.70 0.64
C PRO A 89 11.08 -8.09 -0.35
N ALA A 90 10.70 -7.10 -1.16
CA ALA A 90 11.58 -6.55 -2.20
C ALA A 90 11.28 -5.08 -2.54
N SER A 91 12.12 -4.50 -3.41
CA SER A 91 11.93 -3.13 -3.90
C SER A 91 10.64 -2.90 -4.69
N TYR A 92 10.18 -3.93 -5.41
CA TYR A 92 8.99 -3.86 -6.27
C TYR A 92 7.84 -4.76 -5.79
N VAL A 93 8.01 -5.43 -4.65
CA VAL A 93 6.96 -6.21 -3.99
C VAL A 93 6.90 -5.73 -2.55
N GLY A 94 5.88 -4.95 -2.23
CA GLY A 94 5.73 -4.31 -0.92
C GLY A 94 4.71 -4.97 -0.02
N GLY A 95 4.29 -4.20 0.99
CA GLY A 95 3.36 -4.68 2.01
C GLY A 95 1.91 -4.75 1.56
N ASP A 96 1.56 -4.10 0.45
CA ASP A 96 0.30 -4.29 -0.27
C ASP A 96 0.11 -5.75 -0.72
N ILE A 97 1.13 -6.31 -1.38
CA ILE A 97 1.09 -7.70 -1.84
C ILE A 97 1.04 -8.67 -0.67
N VAL A 98 1.83 -8.42 0.39
CA VAL A 98 1.78 -9.22 1.61
C VAL A 98 0.40 -9.15 2.26
N ALA A 99 -0.22 -7.96 2.33
CA ALA A 99 -1.58 -7.81 2.84
C ALA A 99 -2.61 -8.57 2.00
N GLY A 100 -2.49 -8.56 0.67
CA GLY A 100 -3.33 -9.34 -0.24
C GLY A 100 -3.19 -10.86 -0.05
N VAL A 101 -1.97 -11.35 0.12
CA VAL A 101 -1.68 -12.76 0.42
C VAL A 101 -2.28 -13.18 1.78
N LEU A 102 -2.20 -12.30 2.78
CA LEU A 102 -2.82 -12.55 4.08
C LEU A 102 -4.35 -12.59 3.98
N LEU A 103 -4.95 -11.64 3.27
CA LEU A 103 -6.40 -11.55 3.07
C LEU A 103 -6.96 -12.75 2.30
N SER A 104 -6.27 -13.18 1.24
CA SER A 104 -6.70 -14.31 0.40
C SER A 104 -6.63 -15.66 1.13
N GLY A 105 -5.79 -15.77 2.17
CA GLY A 105 -5.58 -17.01 2.90
C GLY A 105 -4.75 -18.06 2.15
N LEU A 106 -4.26 -17.79 0.94
CA LEU A 106 -3.54 -18.78 0.12
C LEU A 106 -2.30 -19.38 0.80
N HIS A 107 -1.67 -18.60 1.68
CA HIS A 107 -0.53 -19.00 2.51
C HIS A 107 -0.86 -20.08 3.56
N ARG A 108 -2.13 -20.47 3.71
CA ARG A 108 -2.62 -21.50 4.65
C ARG A 108 -3.19 -22.73 3.95
N GLU A 109 -3.34 -22.65 2.63
CA GLU A 109 -4.04 -23.64 1.84
C GLU A 109 -3.05 -24.56 1.11
N ALA A 110 -3.44 -25.81 0.88
CA ALA A 110 -2.64 -26.78 0.12
C ALA A 110 -2.63 -26.52 -1.41
N PRO A 111 -3.77 -26.14 -2.04
CA PRO A 111 -3.81 -25.87 -3.47
C PRO A 111 -2.82 -24.79 -3.92
N LEU A 112 -2.14 -25.07 -5.03
CA LEU A 112 -1.32 -24.08 -5.71
C LEU A 112 -2.21 -22.95 -6.27
N THR A 113 -1.95 -21.74 -5.82
CA THR A 113 -2.76 -20.56 -6.15
C THR A 113 -1.90 -19.51 -6.84
N LEU A 114 -2.43 -18.93 -7.92
CA LEU A 114 -1.89 -17.74 -8.55
C LEU A 114 -2.71 -16.53 -8.10
N PHE A 115 -2.09 -15.67 -7.29
CA PHE A 115 -2.61 -14.36 -6.93
C PHE A 115 -2.05 -13.31 -7.88
N LEU A 116 -2.94 -12.44 -8.39
CA LEU A 116 -2.61 -11.36 -9.31
C LEU A 116 -3.14 -10.06 -8.72
N ASP A 117 -2.23 -9.10 -8.48
CA ASP A 117 -2.58 -7.71 -8.21
C ASP A 117 -2.32 -6.92 -9.50
N VAL A 118 -3.38 -6.30 -10.03
CA VAL A 118 -3.35 -5.59 -11.30
C VAL A 118 -3.65 -4.12 -11.03
N GLY A 119 -2.59 -3.32 -10.99
CA GLY A 119 -2.66 -1.87 -10.93
C GLY A 119 -1.64 -1.23 -11.86
N THR A 120 -1.08 -0.11 -11.44
CA THR A 120 0.01 0.58 -12.13
C THR A 120 1.22 -0.35 -12.35
N ASN A 121 1.48 -1.21 -11.38
CA ASN A 121 2.35 -2.37 -11.53
C ASN A 121 1.47 -3.63 -11.63
N GLY A 122 2.01 -4.68 -12.25
CA GLY A 122 1.45 -6.02 -12.16
C GLY A 122 2.29 -6.83 -11.21
N GLU A 123 1.76 -7.17 -10.04
CA GLU A 123 2.43 -8.03 -9.07
C GLU A 123 1.75 -9.39 -9.04
N ILE A 124 2.57 -10.45 -8.99
CA ILE A 124 2.09 -11.83 -8.97
C ILE A 124 2.67 -12.57 -7.77
N VAL A 125 1.89 -13.47 -7.21
CA VAL A 125 2.33 -14.45 -6.22
C VAL A 125 1.84 -15.83 -6.64
N LEU A 126 2.75 -16.78 -6.78
CA LEU A 126 2.44 -18.17 -7.05
C LEU A 126 2.90 -19.01 -5.85
N GLY A 127 2.00 -19.79 -5.27
CA GLY A 127 2.37 -20.65 -4.15
C GLY A 127 1.20 -21.23 -3.38
N ASN A 128 1.53 -21.75 -2.21
CA ASN A 128 0.63 -22.37 -1.24
C ASN A 128 1.24 -22.25 0.17
N HIS A 129 0.75 -23.03 1.14
CA HIS A 129 1.29 -23.02 2.51
C HIS A 129 2.73 -23.53 2.66
N GLU A 130 3.28 -24.26 1.68
CA GLU A 130 4.65 -24.80 1.75
C GLU A 130 5.68 -23.81 1.20
N TRP A 131 5.35 -23.12 0.10
CA TRP A 131 6.24 -22.19 -0.57
C TRP A 131 5.47 -21.10 -1.33
N MET A 132 6.11 -19.95 -1.50
CA MET A 132 5.60 -18.87 -2.33
C MET A 132 6.74 -18.20 -3.11
N LEU A 133 6.45 -17.86 -4.37
CA LEU A 133 7.28 -17.04 -5.23
C LEU A 133 6.51 -15.79 -5.63
N THR A 134 7.23 -14.69 -5.83
CA THR A 134 6.63 -13.43 -6.27
C THR A 134 7.48 -12.77 -7.33
N ALA A 135 6.82 -12.03 -8.22
CA ALA A 135 7.46 -11.18 -9.21
C ALA A 135 6.61 -9.93 -9.42
N ALA A 136 7.25 -8.88 -9.93
CA ALA A 136 6.60 -7.64 -10.32
C ALA A 136 6.94 -7.31 -11.78
N CYS A 137 5.99 -6.76 -12.51
CA CYS A 137 6.14 -6.28 -13.87
C CYS A 137 5.55 -4.87 -14.01
N SER A 138 6.05 -4.10 -14.97
CA SER A 138 5.46 -2.81 -15.31
C SER A 138 4.24 -3.04 -16.19
N ALA A 139 3.04 -2.77 -15.69
CA ALA A 139 1.79 -2.87 -16.45
C ALA A 139 1.32 -1.51 -17.00
N GLY A 140 1.49 -0.45 -16.21
CA GLY A 140 0.96 0.89 -16.47
C GLY A 140 -0.48 1.05 -15.96
N PRO A 141 -0.93 2.28 -15.67
CA PRO A 141 -2.19 2.54 -14.95
C PRO A 141 -3.44 2.44 -15.83
N ALA A 142 -3.39 1.69 -16.94
CA ALA A 142 -4.50 1.63 -17.91
C ALA A 142 -5.81 1.15 -17.26
N PHE A 143 -5.72 0.13 -16.40
CA PHE A 143 -6.86 -0.40 -15.65
C PHE A 143 -7.34 0.53 -14.51
N GLU A 144 -6.52 1.51 -14.11
CA GLU A 144 -6.90 2.58 -13.18
C GLU A 144 -7.50 3.81 -13.91
N GLY A 145 -7.69 3.71 -15.23
CA GLY A 145 -8.14 4.81 -16.10
C GLY A 145 -7.02 5.76 -16.54
N GLY A 146 -5.78 5.53 -16.12
CA GLY A 146 -4.63 6.35 -16.49
C GLY A 146 -4.21 6.16 -17.94
N GLY A 147 -3.95 7.25 -18.67
CA GLY A 147 -3.49 7.20 -20.06
C GLY A 147 -4.57 6.87 -21.10
N ILE A 148 -5.84 6.78 -20.69
CA ILE A 148 -7.00 6.54 -21.57
C ILE A 148 -7.79 7.85 -21.69
N ARG A 149 -8.16 8.27 -22.91
CA ARG A 149 -8.80 9.58 -23.20
C ARG A 149 -10.04 9.87 -22.34
N TRP A 150 -10.84 8.84 -22.07
CA TRP A 150 -12.04 8.89 -21.24
C TRP A 150 -11.95 7.93 -20.05
N GLY A 151 -10.74 7.49 -19.69
CA GLY A 151 -10.52 6.65 -18.53
C GLY A 151 -10.70 7.44 -17.24
N MET A 152 -11.31 6.81 -16.25
CA MET A 152 -11.50 7.36 -14.91
C MET A 152 -11.43 6.24 -13.88
N ARG A 153 -11.25 6.63 -12.62
CA ARG A 153 -11.35 5.69 -11.49
C ARG A 153 -12.77 5.15 -11.36
N ALA A 154 -12.91 4.04 -10.66
CA ALA A 154 -14.21 3.48 -10.27
C ALA A 154 -14.90 4.40 -9.24
N GLU A 155 -15.50 5.47 -9.74
CA GLU A 155 -16.20 6.51 -9.00
C GLU A 155 -17.56 6.78 -9.65
N ALA A 156 -18.40 7.60 -9.01
CA ALA A 156 -19.72 7.92 -9.52
C ALA A 156 -19.66 8.46 -10.97
N GLY A 157 -20.39 7.81 -11.88
CA GLY A 157 -20.41 8.13 -13.32
C GLY A 157 -19.51 7.25 -14.19
N ALA A 158 -18.68 6.38 -13.60
CA ALA A 158 -17.91 5.39 -14.37
C ALA A 158 -18.81 4.33 -15.02
N VAL A 159 -18.47 3.92 -16.24
CA VAL A 159 -19.15 2.83 -16.97
C VAL A 159 -18.45 1.51 -16.63
N GLU A 160 -19.16 0.59 -15.99
CA GLU A 160 -18.63 -0.71 -15.55
C GLU A 160 -19.05 -1.90 -16.41
N ASN A 161 -20.09 -1.75 -17.26
CA ASN A 161 -20.57 -2.78 -18.16
C ASN A 161 -21.04 -2.16 -19.49
N THR A 162 -20.80 -2.88 -20.60
CA THR A 162 -21.20 -2.52 -21.97
C THR A 162 -21.91 -3.67 -22.63
#